data_AF-A0A409WAD1-F1
#
_entry.id   AF-A0A409WAD1-F1
#
_cell.length_a   1.000
_cell.length_b   1.000
_cell.length_c   1.000
_cell.angle_alpha   90.00
_cell.angle_beta   90.00
_cell.angle_gamma   90.00
#
_symmetry.space_group_name_H-M   'P 1'
#
loop_
_entity.id
_entity.type
_entity.pdbx_description
1 polymer ?
#
loop_
_entity_poly.entity_id
_entity_poly.type
_entity_poly.pdbx_seq_one_letter_code
_entity_poly.pdbx_strand_id
1 'polypeptide(L)'
;MYAPRTNQAMKPMDDLTFYCIPPLSQGTPAWTPPSLDVRCQLNIWGGQLYLDSYTTYRRLCLLLGLSSSESLGYTEVNTDRFVPPSGRVGQMVQACLFDKSPVTMLKTLFGLRRKGMGYDMTHMGKVLSARLLIAKDFDESDGNMKEA
;
A
#
# COMPACT_ATOMS: atom_id res chain seq x y z
N MET A 1 -5.53 14.91 10.78
CA MET A 1 -6.22 13.66 11.19
C MET A 1 -6.02 12.60 10.12
N TYR A 2 -5.81 11.35 10.50
CA TYR A 2 -5.64 10.23 9.56
C TYR A 2 -6.84 9.26 9.63
N ALA A 3 -7.24 8.72 8.49
CA ALA A 3 -8.13 7.56 8.41
C ALA A 3 -7.77 6.67 7.21
N PRO A 4 -7.79 5.33 7.36
CA PRO A 4 -7.45 4.40 6.28
C PRO A 4 -8.51 4.41 5.18
N ARG A 5 -8.07 4.37 3.91
CA ARG A 5 -8.97 4.26 2.74
C ARG A 5 -9.55 2.84 2.64
N THR A 6 -10.72 2.63 3.26
CA THR A 6 -11.42 1.33 3.31
C THR A 6 -12.50 1.17 2.24
N ASN A 7 -12.80 2.24 1.50
CA ASN A 7 -13.69 2.26 0.35
C ASN A 7 -12.98 3.01 -0.80
N GLN A 8 -13.13 2.54 -2.04
CA GLN A 8 -12.53 3.15 -3.23
C GLN A 8 -12.98 4.61 -3.44
N ALA A 9 -14.22 4.96 -3.06
CA ALA A 9 -14.71 6.34 -3.16
C ALA A 9 -14.10 7.32 -2.14
N MET A 10 -13.42 6.81 -1.10
CA MET A 10 -12.76 7.68 -0.11
C MET A 10 -11.53 8.34 -0.73
N LYS A 11 -11.29 9.62 -0.40
CA LYS A 11 -10.04 10.30 -0.73
C LYS A 11 -8.89 9.76 0.14
N PRO A 12 -7.65 9.70 -0.39
CA PRO A 12 -6.47 9.45 0.44
C PRO A 12 -6.31 10.53 1.53
N MET A 13 -5.90 10.13 2.73
CA MET A 13 -5.69 11.01 3.90
C MET A 13 -4.32 10.77 4.56
N ASP A 14 -3.41 10.14 3.83
CA ASP A 14 -2.07 9.78 4.29
C ASP A 14 -1.03 10.88 4.05
N ASP A 15 -1.42 12.01 3.44
CA ASP A 15 -0.64 13.26 3.41
C ASP A 15 -0.71 14.05 4.72
N LEU A 16 -1.58 13.61 5.65
CA LEU A 16 -1.85 14.18 6.97
C LEU A 16 -2.30 15.65 6.95
N THR A 17 -2.90 16.12 5.85
CA THR A 17 -3.38 17.51 5.73
C THR A 17 -4.83 17.70 6.17
N PHE A 18 -5.57 16.60 6.34
CA PHE A 18 -7.00 16.66 6.67
C PHE A 18 -7.26 17.12 8.10
N TYR A 19 -8.10 18.15 8.28
CA TYR A 19 -8.56 18.65 9.59
C TYR A 19 -7.39 19.01 10.54
N CYS A 20 -6.49 19.88 10.09
CA CYS A 20 -5.41 20.44 10.91
C CYS A 20 -5.87 21.70 11.64
N ILE A 21 -5.74 21.72 12.96
CA ILE A 21 -6.02 22.89 13.82
C ILE A 21 -4.79 23.11 14.72
N PRO A 22 -4.09 24.25 14.60
CA PRO A 22 -4.30 25.32 13.62
C PRO A 22 -4.04 24.85 12.18
N PRO A 23 -4.52 25.59 11.15
CA PRO A 23 -4.21 25.29 9.76
C PRO A 23 -2.71 25.19 9.51
N LEU A 24 -2.30 24.29 8.61
CA LEU A 24 -0.89 24.06 8.29
C LEU A 24 -0.24 25.34 7.74
N SER A 25 1.05 25.53 8.04
CA SER A 25 1.81 26.68 7.57
C SER A 25 1.85 26.70 6.03
N GLN A 26 1.30 27.77 5.45
CA GLN A 26 1.54 28.13 4.05
C GLN A 26 2.83 28.96 3.88
N GLY A 27 3.44 29.39 4.99
CA GLY A 27 4.69 30.14 5.03
C GLY A 27 5.94 29.25 5.01
N THR A 28 7.09 29.79 5.39
CA THR A 28 8.38 29.09 5.40
C THR A 28 8.74 28.56 6.80
N PRO A 29 9.00 27.25 6.98
CA PRO A 29 8.88 26.19 6.00
C PRO A 29 7.41 25.76 5.76
N ALA A 30 7.09 25.44 4.51
CA ALA A 30 5.78 24.93 4.14
C ALA A 30 5.63 23.49 4.64
N TRP A 31 4.40 23.09 4.95
CA TRP A 31 4.13 21.69 5.27
C TRP A 31 4.58 20.77 4.13
N THR A 32 5.36 19.76 4.49
CA THR A 32 5.77 18.69 3.56
C THR A 32 5.11 17.39 3.99
N PRO A 33 4.39 16.69 3.10
CA PRO A 33 3.81 15.40 3.42
C PRO A 33 4.87 14.39 3.88
N PRO A 34 4.51 13.41 4.72
CA PRO A 34 5.43 12.35 5.10
C PRO A 34 5.97 11.60 3.87
N SER A 35 7.18 11.04 4.00
CA SER A 35 7.78 10.24 2.93
C SER A 35 6.87 9.07 2.53
N LEU A 36 7.02 8.58 1.31
CA LEU A 36 6.22 7.46 0.82
C LEU A 36 6.36 6.21 1.70
N ASP A 37 7.51 6.01 2.35
CA ASP A 37 7.73 4.90 3.29
C ASP A 37 6.88 5.04 4.54
N VAL A 38 6.89 6.23 5.15
CA VAL A 38 6.07 6.53 6.33
C VAL A 38 4.59 6.38 5.99
N ARG A 39 4.18 6.86 4.81
CA ARG A 39 2.81 6.69 4.32
C ARG A 39 2.44 5.22 4.11
N CYS A 40 3.30 4.42 3.49
CA CYS A 40 3.08 2.99 3.32
C CYS A 40 2.90 2.28 4.66
N GLN A 41 3.78 2.55 5.63
CA GLN A 41 3.67 2.00 6.99
C GLN A 41 2.35 2.39 7.64
N LEU A 42 2.03 3.70 7.63
CA LEU A 42 0.78 4.21 8.18
C LEU A 42 -0.45 3.51 7.56
N ASN A 43 -0.45 3.34 6.24
CA ASN A 43 -1.52 2.69 5.50
C ASN A 43 -1.66 1.20 5.81
N ILE A 44 -0.56 0.45 5.89
CA ILE A 44 -0.58 -0.97 6.28
C ILE A 44 -1.16 -1.12 7.68
N TRP A 45 -0.59 -0.42 8.67
CA TRP A 45 -0.96 -0.59 10.07
C TRP A 45 -2.35 -0.03 10.37
N GLY A 46 -2.80 0.96 9.60
CA GLY A 46 -4.15 1.49 9.61
C GLY A 46 -5.20 0.55 9.01
N GLY A 47 -4.80 -0.46 8.22
CA GLY A 47 -5.73 -1.35 7.51
C GLY A 47 -6.36 -0.73 6.27
N GLN A 48 -5.62 0.14 5.57
CA GLN A 48 -6.07 0.73 4.31
C GLN A 48 -6.20 -0.33 3.23
N LEU A 49 -7.35 -0.39 2.55
CA LEU A 49 -7.63 -1.41 1.55
C LEU A 49 -7.27 -0.99 0.12
N TYR A 50 -7.39 0.31 -0.17
CA TYR A 50 -7.17 0.87 -1.49
C TYR A 50 -5.96 1.79 -1.48
N LEU A 51 -4.99 1.50 -2.35
CA LEU A 51 -3.80 2.32 -2.57
C LEU A 51 -4.13 3.50 -3.49
N ASP A 52 -3.40 4.60 -3.36
CA ASP A 52 -3.61 5.86 -4.11
C ASP A 52 -3.00 5.84 -5.52
N SER A 53 -1.91 5.10 -5.73
CA SER A 53 -1.22 5.03 -7.01
C SER A 53 -0.45 3.73 -7.22
N TYR A 54 -0.15 3.43 -8.48
CA TYR A 54 0.72 2.30 -8.85
C TYR A 54 2.13 2.46 -8.26
N THR A 55 2.64 3.69 -8.13
CA THR A 55 3.93 3.98 -7.47
C THR A 55 3.92 3.55 -6.00
N THR A 56 2.84 3.86 -5.28
CA THR A 56 2.66 3.41 -3.89
C THR A 56 2.62 1.89 -3.80
N TYR A 57 1.93 1.21 -4.73
CA TYR A 57 1.95 -0.25 -4.80
C TYR A 57 3.36 -0.82 -4.98
N ARG A 58 4.14 -0.27 -5.92
CA ARG A 58 5.52 -0.72 -6.15
C ARG A 58 6.39 -0.50 -4.92
N ARG A 59 6.24 0.65 -4.24
CA ARG A 59 7.00 0.94 -3.03
C ARG A 59 6.60 0.04 -1.86
N LEU A 60 5.30 -0.19 -1.68
CA LEU A 60 4.75 -1.11 -0.69
C LEU A 60 5.34 -2.52 -0.85
N CYS A 61 5.34 -3.04 -2.08
CA CYS A 61 5.92 -4.34 -2.40
C CYS A 61 7.41 -4.42 -2.03
N LEU A 62 8.19 -3.36 -2.27
CA LEU A 62 9.60 -3.30 -1.85
C LEU A 62 9.74 -3.38 -0.32
N LEU A 63 8.93 -2.63 0.45
CA LEU A 63 8.98 -2.62 1.91
C LEU A 63 8.57 -3.98 2.52
N LEU A 64 7.57 -4.63 1.93
CA LEU A 64 7.08 -5.94 2.37
C LEU A 64 7.91 -7.12 1.85
N GLY A 65 8.85 -6.88 0.94
CA GLY A 65 9.63 -7.94 0.29
C GLY A 65 8.79 -8.78 -0.67
N LEU A 66 7.76 -8.22 -1.28
CA LEU A 66 6.88 -8.91 -2.22
C LEU A 66 7.33 -8.63 -3.66
N SER A 67 7.40 -9.68 -4.46
CA SER A 67 7.64 -9.56 -5.89
C SER A 67 6.47 -8.83 -6.56
N SER A 68 6.76 -7.74 -7.29
CA SER A 68 5.74 -6.91 -7.96
C SER A 68 5.73 -7.10 -9.48
N SER A 69 6.49 -8.06 -10.01
CA SER A 69 6.37 -8.59 -11.38
C SER A 69 7.05 -9.96 -11.46
N GLU A 70 6.76 -10.73 -12.51
CA GLU A 70 7.38 -12.04 -12.72
C GLU A 70 8.83 -11.95 -13.22
N SER A 71 9.23 -10.77 -13.71
CA SER A 71 10.46 -10.56 -14.49
C SER A 71 11.63 -9.94 -13.73
N LEU A 72 11.50 -9.68 -12.43
CA LEU A 72 12.46 -8.85 -11.66
C LEU A 72 13.83 -9.52 -11.39
N GLY A 73 14.10 -10.69 -11.94
CA GLY A 73 15.39 -11.37 -11.78
C GLY A 73 15.68 -11.82 -10.34
N TYR A 74 14.64 -11.95 -9.51
CA TYR A 74 14.76 -12.59 -8.20
C TYR A 74 15.20 -14.04 -8.38
N THR A 75 16.18 -14.48 -7.59
CA THR A 75 16.67 -15.87 -7.66
C THR A 75 15.73 -16.84 -6.95
N GLU A 76 14.93 -16.35 -6.00
CA GLU A 76 13.99 -17.15 -5.24
C GLU A 76 12.75 -16.32 -4.90
N VAL A 77 11.55 -16.90 -5.06
CA VAL A 77 10.27 -16.27 -4.75
C VAL A 77 9.34 -17.34 -4.17
N ASN A 78 8.80 -17.10 -2.98
CA ASN A 78 7.85 -18.00 -2.32
C ASN A 78 6.47 -17.98 -3.02
N THR A 79 5.60 -18.93 -2.65
CA THR A 79 4.23 -19.05 -3.21
C THR A 79 3.33 -17.85 -2.90
N ASP A 80 3.58 -17.16 -1.78
CA ASP A 80 2.93 -15.90 -1.42
C ASP A 80 3.60 -14.66 -2.03
N ARG A 81 4.57 -14.89 -2.92
CA ARG A 81 5.40 -13.92 -3.64
C ARG A 81 6.38 -13.15 -2.76
N PHE A 82 6.61 -13.59 -1.53
CA PHE A 82 7.69 -13.07 -0.71
C PHE A 82 9.06 -13.50 -1.25
N VAL A 83 10.00 -12.55 -1.26
CA VAL A 83 11.40 -12.75 -1.67
C VAL A 83 12.25 -12.85 -0.40
N PRO A 84 12.80 -14.03 -0.07
CA PRO A 84 13.65 -14.20 1.11
C PRO A 84 14.93 -13.36 0.98
N PRO A 85 15.62 -13.02 2.08
CA PRO A 85 16.82 -12.17 2.04
C PRO A 85 17.88 -12.61 1.02
N SER A 86 18.10 -13.91 0.85
CA SER A 86 19.01 -14.51 -0.14
C SER A 86 18.62 -14.23 -1.59
N GLY A 87 17.34 -14.03 -1.87
CA GLY A 87 16.78 -13.83 -3.21
C GLY A 87 16.62 -12.37 -3.64
N ARG A 88 16.95 -11.42 -2.76
CA ARG A 88 16.70 -9.99 -2.98
C ARG A 88 17.71 -9.37 -3.93
N VAL A 89 17.20 -8.48 -4.79
CA VAL A 89 18.01 -7.66 -5.70
C VAL A 89 17.52 -6.21 -5.68
N GLY A 90 18.37 -5.29 -6.13
CA GLY A 90 18.05 -3.87 -6.29
C GLY A 90 17.61 -3.19 -4.98
N GLN A 91 16.60 -2.33 -5.06
CA GLN A 91 16.14 -1.54 -3.91
C GLN A 91 15.58 -2.40 -2.76
N MET A 92 15.12 -3.62 -3.04
CA MET A 92 14.52 -4.49 -2.02
C MET A 92 15.53 -4.93 -0.96
N VAL A 93 16.81 -5.02 -1.30
CA VAL A 93 17.89 -5.38 -0.37
C VAL A 93 17.95 -4.41 0.82
N GLN A 94 17.73 -3.12 0.57
CA GLN A 94 17.78 -2.08 1.61
C GLN A 94 16.39 -1.73 2.16
N ALA A 95 15.34 -1.87 1.34
CA ALA A 95 14.00 -1.46 1.73
C ALA A 95 13.26 -2.50 2.59
N CYS A 96 13.46 -3.80 2.34
CA CYS A 96 12.74 -4.85 3.06
C CYS A 96 13.50 -5.29 4.31
N LEU A 97 12.87 -5.10 5.47
CA LEU A 97 13.44 -5.46 6.77
C LEU A 97 12.92 -6.80 7.32
N PHE A 98 12.04 -7.49 6.60
CA PHE A 98 11.49 -8.77 7.04
C PHE A 98 12.42 -9.92 6.67
N ASP A 99 12.72 -10.83 7.61
CA ASP A 99 13.45 -12.07 7.28
C ASP A 99 12.53 -13.19 6.79
N LYS A 100 11.25 -13.13 7.18
CA LYS A 100 10.19 -14.08 6.85
C LYS A 100 8.99 -13.35 6.29
N SER A 101 8.17 -14.04 5.50
CA SER A 101 7.00 -13.41 4.87
C SER A 101 6.06 -12.78 5.90
N PRO A 102 5.73 -11.48 5.76
CA PRO A 102 4.75 -10.82 6.62
C PRO A 102 3.30 -11.11 6.21
N VAL A 103 3.06 -11.81 5.09
CA VAL A 103 1.73 -11.93 4.47
C VAL A 103 0.69 -12.51 5.42
N THR A 104 1.00 -13.61 6.12
CA THR A 104 0.06 -14.24 7.06
C THR A 104 -0.28 -13.30 8.23
N MET A 105 0.71 -12.61 8.79
CA MET A 105 0.50 -11.63 9.86
C MET A 105 -0.37 -10.47 9.38
N LEU A 106 -0.12 -9.97 8.18
CA LEU A 106 -0.92 -8.89 7.59
C LEU A 106 -2.34 -9.33 7.28
N LYS A 107 -2.57 -10.57 6.81
CA LYS A 107 -3.93 -11.11 6.66
C LYS A 107 -4.69 -11.10 7.98
N THR A 108 -4.06 -11.52 9.07
CA THR A 108 -4.65 -11.47 10.42
C THR A 108 -4.97 -10.03 10.83
N LEU A 109 -4.02 -9.10 10.67
CA LEU A 109 -4.22 -7.68 10.98
C LEU A 109 -5.40 -7.08 10.22
N PHE A 110 -5.47 -7.33 8.91
CA PHE A 110 -6.54 -6.81 8.06
C PHE A 110 -7.88 -7.45 8.40
N GLY A 111 -7.92 -8.75 8.70
CA GLY A 111 -9.12 -9.42 9.21
C GLY A 111 -9.67 -8.77 10.48
N LEU A 112 -8.79 -8.43 11.43
CA LEU A 112 -9.16 -7.71 12.67
C LEU A 112 -9.68 -6.30 12.37
N ARG A 113 -8.98 -5.53 11.54
CA ARG A 113 -9.39 -4.17 11.11
C ARG A 113 -10.74 -4.17 10.38
N ARG A 114 -11.04 -5.24 9.65
CA ARG A 114 -12.29 -5.43 8.89
C ARG A 114 -13.40 -6.11 9.69
N LYS A 115 -13.13 -6.55 10.93
CA LYS A 115 -14.11 -7.22 11.80
C LYS A 115 -14.78 -8.42 11.10
N GLY A 116 -14.02 -9.18 10.32
CA GLY A 116 -14.51 -10.33 9.57
C GLY A 116 -15.17 -10.02 8.21
N MET A 117 -15.30 -8.74 7.81
CA MET A 117 -15.75 -8.41 6.45
C MET A 117 -14.68 -8.74 5.41
N GLY A 118 -15.08 -9.41 4.32
CA GLY A 118 -14.20 -9.72 3.21
C GLY A 118 -13.58 -8.46 2.58
N TYR A 119 -12.37 -8.62 2.04
CA TYR A 119 -11.63 -7.54 1.36
C TYR A 119 -10.81 -8.04 0.17
N ASP A 120 -11.05 -9.26 -0.31
CA ASP A 120 -10.21 -9.94 -1.32
C ASP A 120 -10.15 -9.21 -2.67
N MET A 121 -11.21 -8.47 -3.02
CA MET A 121 -11.31 -7.72 -4.27
C MET A 121 -10.59 -6.36 -4.23
N THR A 122 -10.16 -5.92 -3.04
CA THR A 122 -9.44 -4.65 -2.85
C THR A 122 -7.98 -4.76 -3.31
N HIS A 123 -7.28 -3.62 -3.40
CA HIS A 123 -5.84 -3.63 -3.71
C HIS A 123 -5.06 -4.46 -2.69
N MET A 124 -5.29 -4.23 -1.40
CA MET A 124 -4.61 -5.02 -0.35
C MET A 124 -5.05 -6.48 -0.31
N GLY A 125 -6.32 -6.78 -0.62
CA GLY A 125 -6.80 -8.16 -0.76
C GLY A 125 -6.04 -8.92 -1.85
N LYS A 126 -5.90 -8.30 -3.02
CA LYS A 126 -5.10 -8.83 -4.13
C LYS A 126 -3.62 -8.99 -3.73
N VAL A 127 -2.98 -7.96 -3.15
CA VAL A 127 -1.57 -8.01 -2.71
C VAL A 127 -1.33 -9.16 -1.73
N LEU A 128 -2.16 -9.28 -0.69
CA LEU A 128 -2.01 -10.33 0.33
C LEU A 128 -2.38 -11.72 -0.18
N SER A 129 -3.10 -11.81 -1.30
CA SER A 129 -3.43 -13.07 -1.98
C SER A 129 -2.48 -13.41 -3.12
N ALA A 130 -1.26 -12.85 -3.10
CA ALA A 130 -0.22 -13.08 -4.10
C ALA A 130 -0.63 -12.65 -5.53
N ARG A 131 -1.63 -11.77 -5.69
CA ARG A 131 -2.05 -11.26 -7.00
C ARG A 131 -1.30 -9.96 -7.33
N LEU A 132 -0.93 -9.84 -8.60
CA LEU A 132 -0.32 -8.63 -9.15
C LEU A 132 -1.38 -7.53 -9.33
N LEU A 133 -0.96 -6.30 -9.08
CA LEU A 133 -1.69 -5.11 -9.55
C LEU A 133 -0.93 -4.55 -10.74
N ILE A 134 -1.67 -4.03 -11.71
CA ILE A 134 -1.15 -3.33 -12.88
C ILE A 134 -1.55 -1.85 -12.81
N ALA A 135 -0.93 -0.99 -13.62
CA ALA A 135 -1.25 0.44 -13.63
C ALA A 135 -2.76 0.71 -13.83
N LYS A 136 -3.43 -0.10 -14.67
CA LYS A 136 -4.87 0.00 -14.93
C LYS A 136 -5.75 -0.20 -13.70
N ASP A 137 -5.30 -0.92 -12.67
CA ASP A 137 -6.04 -1.03 -11.40
C ASP A 137 -6.16 0.32 -10.67
N PHE A 138 -5.43 1.35 -11.12
CA PHE A 138 -5.40 2.69 -10.51
C PHE A 138 -6.01 3.79 -11.40
N ASP A 139 -6.44 3.46 -12.62
CA ASP A 139 -6.87 4.44 -13.62
C ASP A 139 -8.35 4.89 -13.47
N GLU A 140 -9.05 4.48 -12.40
CA GLU A 140 -10.45 4.84 -12.18
C GLU A 140 -10.63 6.14 -11.38
N SER A 141 -10.45 7.26 -12.09
CA SER A 141 -11.05 8.55 -11.72
C SER A 141 -11.57 9.31 -12.95
N ASP A 142 -12.32 8.66 -13.85
CA ASP A 142 -13.08 9.37 -14.89
C ASP A 142 -14.31 8.61 -15.44
N GLY A 143 -15.01 7.86 -14.58
CA GLY A 143 -16.08 6.94 -14.98
C GLY A 143 -17.49 7.24 -14.48
N ASN A 144 -17.74 8.35 -13.77
CA ASN A 144 -19.07 8.62 -13.21
C ASN A 144 -19.52 10.10 -13.31
N MET A 145 -19.34 10.67 -14.49
CA MET A 145 -20.03 11.90 -14.93
C MET A 145 -20.62 11.69 -16.33
N LYS A 146 -21.48 10.69 -16.50
CA LYS A 146 -22.54 10.68 -17.52
C LYS A 146 -23.77 9.98 -16.95
N GLU A 147 -24.88 10.72 -16.97
CA GLU A 147 -26.28 10.31 -16.67
C GLU A 147 -26.57 10.17 -15.16
N ALA A 148 -27.51 10.90 -14.54
CA ALA A 148 -28.66 11.69 -14.98
C ALA A 148 -28.91 12.90 -14.05
#